data_AF-A0A815Z078-F1
#
_entry.id   AF-A0A815Z078-F1
#
_cell.length_a   1.000
_cell.length_b   1.000
_cell.length_c   1.000
_cell.angle_alpha   90.00
_cell.angle_beta   90.00
_cell.angle_gamma   90.00
#
_symmetry.space_group_name_H-M   'P 1'
#
loop_
_entity.id
_entity.type
_entity.pdbx_description
1 polymer ?
#
loop_
_entity_poly.entity_id
_entity_poly.type
_entity_poly.pdbx_seq_one_letter_code
_entity_poly.pdbx_strand_id
1 'polypeptide(L)'
;MCLSCVNEQGLHGVEIAHKILYKCAKLLSLTEEELYNYTIPLYFRSYSECIDNDLFEKFPFKLINAKLYEVKTNIFLRFQQGELTLDEFAKDRTQFMRSWSESSLREALEKNGILLSGQ
;
A
#
# COMPACT_ATOMS: atom_id res chain seq x y z
N MET A 1 11.78 10.31 -1.34
CA MET A 1 11.46 8.87 -1.23
C MET A 1 10.91 8.64 0.16
N CYS A 2 9.61 8.44 0.32
CA CYS A 2 9.00 8.14 1.62
C CYS A 2 9.01 6.63 1.80
N LEU A 3 9.75 6.12 2.77
CA LEU A 3 9.70 4.72 3.15
C LEU A 3 8.61 4.60 4.21
N SER A 4 7.53 3.91 3.87
CA SER A 4 6.52 3.53 4.86
C SER A 4 7.11 2.44 5.74
N CYS A 5 7.15 2.68 7.06
CA CYS A 5 7.70 1.74 8.04
C CYS A 5 6.63 1.24 9.00
N VAL A 6 6.61 -0.07 9.26
CA VAL A 6 5.71 -0.71 10.23
C VAL A 6 6.05 -0.24 11.65
N ASN A 7 5.03 -0.14 12.52
CA ASN A 7 5.27 0.10 13.95
C ASN A 7 5.86 -1.15 14.62
N GLU A 8 6.19 -1.06 15.91
CA GLU A 8 6.82 -2.17 16.67
C GLU A 8 5.93 -3.44 16.75
N GLN A 9 4.63 -3.33 16.49
CA GLN A 9 3.71 -4.46 16.40
C GLN A 9 3.60 -5.03 14.97
N GLY A 10 4.38 -4.52 14.01
CA GLY A 10 4.33 -4.93 12.61
C GLY A 10 3.12 -4.39 11.84
N LEU A 11 2.30 -3.53 12.45
CA LEU A 11 1.03 -3.09 11.88
C LEU A 11 1.20 -1.83 11.03
N HIS A 12 0.54 -1.86 9.86
CA HIS A 12 0.42 -0.72 8.96
C HIS A 12 -1.04 -0.37 8.67
N GLY A 13 -1.35 0.92 8.53
CA GLY A 13 -2.66 1.37 8.01
C GLY A 13 -2.95 0.87 6.58
N VAL A 14 -1.93 0.46 5.84
CA VAL A 14 -2.05 -0.15 4.50
C VAL A 14 -2.61 -1.58 4.55
N GLU A 15 -2.47 -2.30 5.67
CA GLU A 15 -3.05 -3.65 5.79
C GLU A 15 -4.57 -3.64 5.63
N ILE A 16 -5.24 -2.61 6.16
CA ILE A 16 -6.68 -2.47 6.02
C ILE A 16 -7.03 -2.28 4.54
N ALA A 17 -6.27 -1.45 3.83
CA ALA A 17 -6.46 -1.23 2.40
C ALA A 17 -6.20 -2.51 1.58
N HIS A 18 -5.14 -3.28 1.89
CA HIS A 18 -4.89 -4.58 1.26
C HIS A 18 -6.00 -5.59 1.56
N LYS A 19 -6.45 -5.69 2.83
CA LYS A 19 -7.57 -6.57 3.22
C LYS A 19 -8.85 -6.21 2.47
N ILE A 20 -9.15 -4.93 2.30
CA ILE A 20 -10.31 -4.46 1.52
C ILE A 20 -10.12 -4.82 0.04
N LEU A 21 -8.94 -4.55 -0.53
CA LEU A 21 -8.63 -4.84 -1.93
C LEU A 21 -8.76 -6.34 -2.26
N TYR A 22 -8.23 -7.23 -1.41
CA TYR A 22 -8.40 -8.68 -1.59
C TYR A 22 -9.86 -9.14 -1.37
N LYS A 23 -10.61 -8.51 -0.45
CA LYS A 23 -12.05 -8.78 -0.32
C LYS A 23 -12.80 -8.38 -1.59
N CYS A 24 -12.49 -7.22 -2.18
CA CYS A 24 -13.07 -6.79 -3.45
C CYS A 24 -12.70 -7.74 -4.59
N ALA A 25 -11.44 -8.17 -4.68
CA ALA A 25 -10.99 -9.14 -5.68
C ALA A 25 -11.73 -10.48 -5.59
N LYS A 26 -11.99 -10.97 -4.36
CA LYS A 26 -12.82 -12.17 -4.14
C LYS A 26 -14.27 -12.00 -4.61
N LEU A 27 -14.84 -10.79 -4.52
CA LEU A 27 -16.20 -10.52 -5.02
C LEU A 27 -16.29 -10.56 -6.56
N LEU A 28 -15.16 -10.43 -7.26
CA LEU A 28 -15.08 -10.51 -8.71
C LEU A 28 -14.95 -11.94 -9.25
N SER A 29 -15.02 -12.96 -8.37
CA SER A 29 -14.90 -14.39 -8.73
C SER A 29 -13.59 -14.75 -9.45
N LEU A 30 -12.50 -14.02 -9.16
CA LEU A 30 -11.16 -14.39 -9.61
C LEU A 30 -10.74 -15.75 -9.02
N THR A 31 -10.07 -16.56 -9.83
CA THR A 31 -9.47 -17.83 -9.41
C THR A 31 -8.32 -17.60 -8.40
N GLU A 32 -7.92 -18.65 -7.69
CA GLU A 32 -6.78 -18.57 -6.76
C GLU A 32 -5.46 -18.18 -7.47
N GLU A 33 -5.28 -18.64 -8.72
CA GLU A 33 -4.14 -18.29 -9.56
C GLU A 33 -4.17 -16.81 -9.98
N GLU A 34 -5.34 -16.29 -10.37
CA GLU A 34 -5.50 -14.86 -10.69
C GLU A 34 -5.31 -13.98 -9.46
N LEU A 35 -5.78 -14.41 -8.29
CA LEU A 35 -5.54 -13.73 -7.01
C LEU A 35 -4.07 -13.75 -6.61
N TYR A 36 -3.36 -14.86 -6.87
CA TYR A 36 -1.92 -14.97 -6.66
C TYR A 36 -1.12 -14.07 -7.60
N ASN A 37 -1.53 -13.99 -8.87
CA ASN A 37 -0.94 -13.08 -9.84
C ASN A 37 -1.32 -11.61 -9.55
N TYR A 38 -2.43 -11.38 -8.84
CA TYR A 38 -2.83 -10.09 -8.30
C TYR A 38 -2.13 -9.77 -6.97
N THR A 39 -0.84 -10.08 -6.87
CA THR A 39 0.00 -9.60 -5.78
C THR A 39 0.46 -8.17 -6.06
N ILE A 40 0.24 -7.31 -5.08
CA ILE A 40 0.84 -5.98 -5.05
C ILE A 40 2.29 -6.13 -4.54
N PRO A 41 3.33 -5.84 -5.34
CA PRO A 41 4.73 -6.02 -4.95
C PRO A 41 5.21 -4.90 -4.01
N LEU A 42 4.59 -4.81 -2.84
CA LEU A 42 4.98 -3.88 -1.79
C LEU A 42 5.72 -4.62 -0.68
N TYR A 43 6.92 -4.15 -0.39
CA TYR A 43 7.68 -4.56 0.77
C TYR A 43 7.85 -3.35 1.70
N PHE A 44 7.26 -3.45 2.89
CA PHE A 44 7.40 -2.46 3.94
C PHE A 44 8.58 -2.86 4.82
N ARG A 45 9.58 -1.98 4.90
CA ARG A 45 10.71 -2.20 5.80
C ARG A 45 10.33 -1.78 7.22
N SER A 46 10.66 -2.60 8.19
CA SER A 46 10.72 -2.19 9.59
C SER A 46 11.75 -1.08 9.79
N TYR A 47 11.61 -0.35 10.90
CA TYR A 47 12.59 0.65 11.27
C TYR A 47 14.01 0.06 11.39
N SER A 48 14.15 -1.13 12.00
CA SER A 48 15.43 -1.85 12.13
C SER A 48 16.06 -2.20 10.78
N GLU A 49 15.27 -2.63 9.80
CA GLU A 49 15.75 -2.87 8.42
C GLU A 49 16.17 -1.58 7.70
N CYS A 50 15.69 -0.41 8.16
CA CYS A 50 16.09 0.89 7.60
C CYS A 50 17.37 1.46 8.24
N ILE A 51 17.70 1.06 9.47
CA ILE A 51 18.89 1.51 10.21
C ILE A 51 19.98 0.43 10.27
N ASP A 52 19.94 -0.53 9.35
CA ASP A 52 20.88 -1.64 9.29
C ASP A 52 22.33 -1.14 9.12
N ASN A 53 23.11 -1.27 10.19
CA ASN A 53 24.51 -0.84 10.21
C ASN A 53 25.36 -1.59 9.18
N ASP A 54 25.06 -2.86 8.90
CA ASP A 54 25.81 -3.66 7.92
C ASP A 54 25.60 -3.11 6.49
N LEU A 55 24.44 -2.50 6.23
CA LEU A 55 24.17 -1.79 4.99
C LEU A 55 24.98 -0.49 4.91
N PHE A 56 25.02 0.28 6.00
CA PHE A 56 25.77 1.54 6.05
C PHE A 56 27.28 1.33 6.00
N GLU A 57 27.81 0.26 6.59
CA GLU A 57 29.24 -0.10 6.58
C GLU A 57 29.76 -0.46 5.19
N LYS A 58 28.90 -0.92 4.27
CA LYS A 58 29.26 -1.21 2.88
C LYS A 58 29.51 0.05 2.04
N PHE A 59 29.15 1.23 2.55
CA PHE A 59 29.31 2.50 1.87
C PHE A 59 30.10 3.48 2.77
N PRO A 60 30.72 4.54 2.23
CA PRO A 60 31.43 5.55 3.03
C PRO A 60 30.44 6.52 3.74
N PHE A 61 29.30 6.01 4.21
CA PHE A 61 28.26 6.79 4.87
C PHE A 61 28.15 6.39 6.33
N LYS A 62 28.00 7.38 7.20
CA LYS A 62 27.74 7.18 8.62
C LYS A 62 26.30 7.59 8.92
N LEU A 63 25.52 6.69 9.52
CA LEU A 63 24.20 7.04 10.03
C LEU A 63 24.35 8.03 11.20
N ILE A 64 23.89 9.27 11.02
CA ILE A 64 23.99 10.33 12.05
C ILE A 64 22.73 10.38 12.93
N ASN A 65 21.56 10.21 12.32
CA ASN A 65 20.27 10.26 13.02
C ASN A 65 19.22 9.48 12.22
N ALA A 66 18.40 8.73 12.92
CA ALA A 66 17.20 8.08 12.39
C ALA A 66 16.07 8.23 13.41
N LYS A 67 14.86 8.49 12.92
CA LYS A 67 13.66 8.65 13.73
C LYS A 67 12.46 8.07 12.98
N LEU A 68 11.61 7.36 13.69
CA LEU A 68 10.31 6.93 13.18
C LEU A 68 9.29 8.05 13.45
N TYR A 69 8.60 8.50 12.40
CA TYR A 69 7.53 9.49 12.51
C TYR A 69 6.20 8.86 12.15
N GLU A 70 5.20 9.04 13.01
CA GLU A 70 3.83 8.72 12.65
C GLU A 70 3.29 9.84 11.74
N VAL A 71 3.13 9.54 10.46
CA VAL A 71 2.59 10.50 9.49
C VAL A 71 1.09 10.23 9.34
N LYS A 72 0.27 11.15 9.83
CA LYS A 72 -1.16 11.18 9.52
C LYS A 72 -1.39 11.99 8.25
N THR A 73 -1.99 11.37 7.24
CA THR A 73 -2.35 12.07 6.00
C THR A 73 -3.43 13.10 6.27
N ASN A 74 -3.40 14.24 5.57
CA ASN A 74 -4.40 15.30 5.70
C ASN A 74 -5.84 14.78 5.57
N ILE A 75 -6.10 13.90 4.59
CA ILE A 75 -7.44 13.30 4.40
C ILE A 75 -7.94 12.52 5.63
N PHE A 76 -7.05 11.81 6.33
CA PHE A 76 -7.40 11.08 7.54
C PHE A 76 -7.75 12.02 8.68
N LEU A 77 -7.00 13.12 8.83
CA LEU A 77 -7.28 14.14 9.83
C LEU A 77 -8.65 14.80 9.59
N ARG A 78 -8.94 15.17 8.34
CA ARG A 78 -10.22 15.76 7.93
C ARG A 78 -11.40 14.82 8.18
N PHE A 79 -11.23 13.52 7.91
CA PHE A 79 -12.24 12.52 8.26
C PHE A 79 -12.45 12.41 9.78
N GLN A 80 -11.38 12.37 10.57
CA GLN A 80 -11.50 12.36 12.05
C GLN A 80 -12.18 13.60 12.61
N GLN A 81 -12.02 14.75 11.96
CA GLN A 81 -12.65 16.01 12.32
C GLN A 81 -14.11 16.12 11.83
N GLY A 82 -14.61 15.10 11.12
CA GLY A 82 -15.97 15.10 10.57
C GLY A 82 -16.15 16.01 9.35
N GLU A 83 -15.06 16.52 8.76
CA GLU A 83 -15.11 17.36 7.55
C GLU A 83 -15.39 16.55 6.28
N LEU A 84 -15.27 15.22 6.36
CA LEU A 84 -15.54 14.30 5.27
C LEU A 84 -16.55 13.26 5.74
N THR A 85 -17.48 12.95 4.85
CA THR A 85 -18.31 11.75 4.99
C THR A 85 -17.47 10.49 4.81
N LEU A 86 -17.99 9.35 5.27
CA LEU A 86 -17.37 8.05 5.05
C LEU A 86 -17.20 7.75 3.55
N ASP A 87 -18.16 8.14 2.72
CA ASP A 87 -18.14 7.89 1.28
C ASP A 87 -17.06 8.71 0.57
N GLU A 88 -16.89 9.99 0.94
CA GLU A 88 -15.82 10.83 0.40
C GLU A 88 -14.45 10.31 0.81
N PHE A 89 -14.29 9.91 2.07
CA PHE A 89 -13.06 9.30 2.55
C PHE A 89 -12.77 7.97 1.82
N ALA A 90 -13.77 7.10 1.68
CA ALA A 90 -13.63 5.82 0.98
C ALA A 90 -13.28 6.01 -0.50
N LYS A 91 -13.89 7.00 -1.17
CA LYS A 91 -13.58 7.35 -2.57
C LYS A 91 -12.13 7.82 -2.73
N ASP A 92 -11.68 8.72 -1.86
CA ASP A 92 -10.29 9.20 -1.87
C ASP A 92 -9.30 8.06 -1.64
N ARG A 93 -9.54 7.20 -0.63
CA ARG A 93 -8.68 6.04 -0.37
C ARG A 93 -8.68 5.05 -1.53
N THR A 94 -9.83 4.84 -2.17
CA THR A 94 -9.93 3.99 -3.37
C THR A 94 -9.12 4.58 -4.53
N GLN A 95 -9.24 5.87 -4.80
CA GLN A 95 -8.47 6.54 -5.85
C GLN A 95 -6.97 6.51 -5.57
N PHE A 96 -6.57 6.69 -4.30
CA PHE A 96 -5.20 6.54 -3.87
C PHE A 96 -4.68 5.13 -4.19
N MET A 97 -5.40 4.07 -3.79
CA MET A 97 -5.01 2.68 -4.10
C MET A 97 -4.87 2.44 -5.61
N ARG A 98 -5.89 2.88 -6.37
CA ARG A 98 -5.91 2.73 -7.83
C ARG A 98 -4.70 3.37 -8.51
N SER A 99 -4.23 4.53 -8.03
CA SER A 99 -3.13 5.26 -8.66
C SER A 99 -1.81 4.48 -8.74
N TRP A 100 -1.64 3.45 -7.91
CA TRP A 100 -0.42 2.64 -7.89
C TRP A 100 -0.67 1.12 -8.03
N SER A 101 -1.91 0.65 -7.91
CA SER A 101 -2.25 -0.78 -8.10
C SER A 101 -3.01 -1.09 -9.39
N GLU A 102 -3.65 -0.11 -10.04
CA GLU A 102 -4.53 -0.37 -11.20
C GLU A 102 -3.77 -0.81 -12.44
N SER A 103 -2.55 -0.31 -12.66
CA SER A 103 -1.69 -0.77 -13.77
C SER A 103 -1.34 -2.25 -13.63
N SER A 104 -0.99 -2.69 -12.42
CA SER A 104 -0.66 -4.08 -12.14
C SER A 104 -1.89 -4.99 -12.26
N LEU A 105 -3.06 -4.52 -11.82
CA LEU A 105 -4.33 -5.24 -12.03
C LEU A 105 -4.61 -5.41 -13.53
N ARG A 106 -4.48 -4.33 -14.31
CA ARG A 106 -4.74 -4.35 -15.75
C ARG A 106 -3.82 -5.32 -16.46
N GLU A 107 -2.52 -5.28 -16.16
CA GLU A 107 -1.54 -6.22 -16.73
C GLU A 107 -1.88 -7.67 -16.39
N ALA A 108 -2.29 -7.96 -15.15
CA ALA A 108 -2.71 -9.29 -14.74
C ALA A 108 -3.96 -9.76 -15.50
N LEU A 109 -4.97 -8.89 -15.66
CA LEU A 109 -6.20 -9.23 -16.39
C LEU A 109 -5.94 -9.46 -17.88
N GLU A 110 -5.13 -8.61 -18.51
CA GLU A 110 -4.75 -8.74 -19.93
C GLU A 110 -3.99 -10.04 -20.20
N LYS A 111 -3.04 -10.43 -19.32
CA LYS A 111 -2.32 -11.70 -19.42
C LYS A 111 -3.23 -12.92 -19.32
N ASN A 112 -4.34 -12.80 -18.60
CA ASN A 112 -5.33 -13.88 -18.44
C ASN A 112 -6.47 -13.82 -19.48
N GLY A 113 -6.36 -12.96 -20.50
CA GLY A 113 -7.35 -12.86 -21.58
C GLY A 113 -8.67 -12.19 -21.17
N ILE A 114 -8.71 -11.53 -20.00
CA ILE A 114 -9.86 -10.76 -19.54
C ILE A 114 -9.75 -9.34 -20.13
N LEU A 115 -10.47 -9.10 -21.22
CA LEU A 115 -10.58 -7.77 -21.81
C LEU A 115 -11.45 -6.87 -20.92
N LEU A 116 -10.84 -5.84 -20.34
CA LEU A 116 -11.57 -4.75 -19.70
C LEU A 116 -12.26 -3.91 -20.79
N SER A 117 -13.48 -4.31 -21.17
CA SER A 117 -14.33 -3.50 -22.04
C SER A 117 -14.81 -2.26 -21.26
N GLY A 118 -14.29 -1.08 -21.59
CA GLY A 118 -14.88 0.19 -21.18
C GLY A 118 -13.88 1.23 -20.71
N GLN A 119 -13.54 2.15 -21.60
CA GLN A 119 -13.53 3.58 -21.30
C GLN A 119 -14.58 4.24 -22.18
#